data_AF-A0A8R1ITU1-F1
#
_entry.id   AF-A0A8R1ITU1-F1
#
_cell.length_a   1.000
_cell.length_b   1.000
_cell.length_c   1.000
_cell.angle_alpha   90.00
_cell.angle_beta   90.00
_cell.angle_gamma   90.00
#
_symmetry.space_group_name_H-M   'P 1'
#
loop_
_entity.id
_entity.type
_entity.pdbx_description
1 polymer ?
#
loop_
_entity_poly.entity_id
_entity_poly.type
_entity_poly.pdbx_seq_one_letter_code
_entity_poly.pdbx_strand_id
1 'polypeptide(L)'
;MNDQLLLDVSVDLEDPEGEWAPKHTIPIEKLPYGEVHSAYSLLEFPFSGAIAGSLGATLKFKVMDVDPSSGEPDSEDTYDQTYVLEEVDIGVSDSVQGVAKTAFSSAWEALGDDATREETFQLSTVENIPEAVKK
;
A
#
# COMPACT_ATOMS: atom_id res chain seq x y z
N MET A 1 -23.35 -7.66 -2.48
CA MET A 1 -24.81 -7.77 -2.68
C MET A 1 -25.36 -8.47 -1.42
N ASN A 2 -26.66 -8.35 -1.09
CA ASN A 2 -27.17 -8.90 0.20
C ASN A 2 -27.45 -10.41 0.15
N ASP A 3 -27.33 -11.01 -1.02
CA ASP A 3 -27.40 -12.43 -1.34
C ASP A 3 -26.01 -13.11 -1.40
N GLN A 4 -24.96 -12.42 -0.95
CA GLN A 4 -23.59 -12.92 -1.00
C GLN A 4 -22.84 -12.72 0.32
N LEU A 5 -22.09 -13.75 0.71
CA LEU A 5 -21.08 -13.71 1.76
C LEU A 5 -19.70 -13.87 1.13
N LEU A 6 -18.80 -12.92 1.40
CA LEU A 6 -17.42 -13.03 0.94
C LEU A 6 -16.59 -13.73 2.03
N LEU A 7 -15.74 -14.65 1.61
CA LEU A 7 -14.88 -15.46 2.46
C LEU A 7 -13.43 -15.32 2.01
N ASP A 8 -12.49 -15.47 2.94
CA ASP A 8 -11.05 -15.51 2.62
C ASP A 8 -10.59 -14.29 1.79
N VAL A 9 -11.08 -13.10 2.18
CA VAL A 9 -10.88 -11.86 1.43
C VAL A 9 -9.49 -11.32 1.71
N SER A 10 -8.67 -11.15 0.68
CA SER A 10 -7.30 -10.63 0.77
C SER A 10 -6.95 -9.74 -0.41
N VAL A 11 -5.90 -8.93 -0.26
CA VAL A 11 -5.33 -8.12 -1.35
C VAL A 11 -3.97 -8.69 -1.70
N ASP A 12 -3.86 -9.18 -2.93
CA ASP A 12 -2.62 -9.58 -3.54
C ASP A 12 -1.91 -8.36 -4.12
N LEU A 13 -0.61 -8.24 -3.84
CA LEU A 13 0.22 -7.13 -4.30
C LEU A 13 1.35 -7.69 -5.17
N GLU A 14 1.47 -7.16 -6.38
CA GLU A 14 2.47 -7.58 -7.37
C GLU A 14 3.34 -6.39 -7.77
N ASP A 15 4.65 -6.55 -7.60
CA ASP A 15 5.65 -5.61 -8.10
C ASP A 15 6.13 -6.04 -9.49
N PRO A 16 5.94 -5.22 -10.55
CA PRO A 16 6.48 -5.50 -11.88
C PRO A 16 8.01 -5.66 -11.91
N GLU A 17 8.73 -4.99 -11.02
CA GLU A 17 10.20 -5.05 -10.93
C GLU A 17 10.67 -6.21 -10.03
N GLY A 18 9.77 -6.74 -9.19
CA GLY A 18 10.02 -7.86 -8.29
C GLY A 18 10.92 -7.52 -7.10
N GLU A 19 11.09 -6.24 -6.77
CA GLU A 19 11.86 -5.79 -5.61
C GLU A 19 11.04 -5.90 -4.32
N TRP A 20 9.77 -5.53 -4.38
CA TRP A 20 8.80 -5.61 -3.30
C TRP A 20 8.05 -6.94 -3.31
N ALA A 21 8.12 -7.67 -2.20
CA ALA A 21 7.50 -8.98 -2.06
C ALA A 21 6.61 -9.04 -0.81
N PRO A 22 5.34 -9.48 -0.94
CA PRO A 22 4.50 -9.80 0.21
C PRO A 22 5.11 -10.98 0.99
N LYS A 23 5.33 -10.78 2.29
CA LYS A 23 5.82 -11.80 3.22
C LYS A 23 4.69 -12.53 3.93
N HIS A 24 3.61 -11.82 4.23
CA HIS A 24 2.46 -12.39 4.91
C HIS A 24 1.20 -11.59 4.59
N THR A 25 0.05 -12.26 4.62
CA THR A 25 -1.26 -11.64 4.40
C THR A 25 -2.21 -12.14 5.47
N ILE A 26 -2.96 -11.22 6.07
CA ILE A 26 -4.02 -11.49 7.03
C ILE A 26 -5.35 -11.24 6.31
N PRO A 27 -6.05 -12.29 5.86
CA PRO A 27 -7.33 -12.14 5.17
C PRO A 27 -8.46 -11.84 6.16
N ILE A 28 -9.58 -11.36 5.62
CA ILE A 28 -10.86 -11.34 6.33
C ILE A 28 -11.50 -12.71 6.12
N GLU A 29 -11.69 -13.47 7.20
CA GLU A 29 -12.27 -14.81 7.12
C GLU A 29 -13.69 -14.79 6.57
N LYS A 30 -14.52 -13.82 7.00
CA LYS A 30 -15.91 -13.63 6.59
C LYS A 30 -16.25 -12.16 6.53
N LEU A 31 -16.83 -11.73 5.41
CA LEU A 31 -17.28 -10.36 5.19
C LEU A 31 -18.75 -10.38 4.75
N PRO A 32 -19.69 -10.27 5.70
CA PRO A 32 -21.11 -10.19 5.43
C PRO A 32 -21.50 -8.89 4.71
N TYR A 33 -22.68 -8.90 4.08
CA TYR A 33 -23.21 -7.71 3.44
C TYR A 33 -23.40 -6.54 4.43
N GLY A 34 -22.92 -5.36 4.04
CA GLY A 34 -23.09 -4.13 4.81
C GLY A 34 -22.09 -3.96 5.96
N GLU A 35 -21.17 -4.90 6.16
CA GLU A 35 -20.11 -4.79 7.15
C GLU A 35 -18.80 -4.29 6.55
N VAL A 36 -17.95 -3.71 7.39
CA VAL A 36 -16.61 -3.25 7.04
C VAL A 36 -15.61 -3.97 7.92
N HIS A 37 -14.64 -4.63 7.29
CA HIS A 37 -13.54 -5.34 7.95
C HIS A 37 -12.21 -4.89 7.33
N SER A 38 -11.10 -5.32 7.93
CA SER A 38 -9.75 -4.96 7.46
C SER A 38 -8.95 -6.22 7.12
N ALA A 39 -8.34 -6.22 5.94
CA ALA A 39 -7.30 -7.16 5.55
C ALA A 39 -5.94 -6.44 5.60
N TYR A 40 -4.86 -7.19 5.79
CA TYR A 40 -3.51 -6.63 5.88
C TYR A 40 -2.54 -7.42 5.01
N SER A 41 -1.64 -6.72 4.31
CA SER A 41 -0.52 -7.31 3.58
C SER A 41 0.78 -6.75 4.13
N LEU A 42 1.68 -7.63 4.55
CA LEU A 42 2.99 -7.31 5.08
C LEU A 42 4.02 -7.45 3.96
N LEU A 43 4.72 -6.36 3.66
CA LEU A 43 5.85 -6.37 2.72
C LEU A 43 7.17 -6.25 3.47
N GLU A 44 8.20 -6.88 2.94
CA GLU A 44 9.58 -6.70 3.40
C GLU A 44 10.28 -5.64 2.55
N PHE A 45 11.10 -4.78 3.17
CA PHE A 45 11.89 -3.81 2.42
C PHE A 45 12.86 -4.54 1.47
N PRO A 46 12.98 -4.07 0.22
CA PRO A 46 13.91 -4.66 -0.75
C PRO A 46 15.36 -4.62 -0.28
N PHE A 47 16.12 -5.70 -0.52
CA PHE A 47 17.55 -5.75 -0.18
C PHE A 47 18.39 -4.74 -0.99
N SER A 48 17.91 -4.32 -2.15
CA SER A 48 18.53 -3.27 -2.97
C SER A 48 18.59 -1.91 -2.26
N GLY A 49 17.77 -1.71 -1.23
CA GLY A 49 17.60 -0.42 -0.56
C GLY A 49 16.59 0.49 -1.24
N ALA A 50 15.78 -0.04 -2.17
CA ALA A 50 14.66 0.69 -2.73
C ALA A 50 13.64 1.05 -1.63
N ILE A 51 13.16 2.29 -1.69
CA ILE A 51 12.23 2.89 -0.72
C ILE A 51 10.99 3.47 -1.41
N ALA A 52 10.85 3.22 -2.71
CA ALA A 52 9.70 3.59 -3.51
C ALA A 52 9.36 2.46 -4.47
N GLY A 53 8.11 2.40 -4.94
CA GLY A 53 7.62 1.40 -5.88
C GLY A 53 6.14 1.60 -6.18
N SER A 54 5.66 1.06 -7.30
CA SER A 54 4.22 0.97 -7.60
C SER A 54 3.83 -0.51 -7.71
N LEU A 55 2.82 -0.91 -6.95
CA LEU A 55 2.37 -2.29 -6.84
C LEU A 55 0.99 -2.45 -7.46
N GLY A 56 0.84 -3.40 -8.37
CA GLY A 56 -0.48 -3.84 -8.82
C GLY A 56 -1.23 -4.49 -7.66
N ALA A 57 -2.49 -4.11 -7.45
CA ALA A 57 -3.32 -4.65 -6.38
C ALA A 57 -4.53 -5.43 -6.94
N THR A 58 -4.73 -6.65 -6.46
CA THR A 58 -5.88 -7.49 -6.83
C THR A 58 -6.55 -8.03 -5.58
N LEU A 59 -7.83 -7.71 -5.39
CA LEU A 59 -8.66 -8.30 -4.36
C LEU A 59 -8.98 -9.75 -4.75
N LYS A 60 -8.65 -10.70 -3.88
CA LYS A 60 -8.97 -12.14 -4.03
C LYS A 60 -9.92 -12.54 -2.91
N PHE A 61 -10.98 -13.24 -3.25
CA PHE A 61 -11.98 -13.69 -2.30
C PHE A 61 -12.77 -14.87 -2.83
N LYS A 62 -13.45 -15.58 -1.94
CA LYS A 62 -14.44 -16.60 -2.28
C LYS A 62 -15.83 -16.04 -2.06
N VAL A 63 -16.75 -16.39 -2.95
CA VAL A 63 -18.17 -16.03 -2.83
C VAL A 63 -18.96 -17.26 -2.43
N MET A 64 -19.81 -17.08 -1.44
CA MET A 64 -20.84 -18.02 -1.02
C MET A 64 -22.20 -17.34 -1.18
N ASP A 65 -23.13 -18.01 -1.86
CA ASP A 65 -24.51 -17.51 -2.00
C ASP A 65 -25.29 -17.73 -0.69
N VAL A 66 -25.99 -16.70 -0.24
CA VAL A 66 -26.77 -16.70 1.01
C VAL A 66 -28.18 -16.16 0.77
N ASP A 67 -29.16 -16.66 1.50
CA ASP A 67 -30.52 -16.14 1.42
C ASP A 67 -30.56 -14.67 1.87
N PRO A 68 -31.04 -13.74 1.04
CA PRO A 68 -30.97 -12.31 1.33
C PRO A 68 -31.86 -11.82 2.49
N SER A 69 -32.71 -12.68 3.07
CA SER A 69 -33.59 -12.35 4.19
C SER A 69 -33.10 -12.88 5.54
N SER A 70 -32.43 -14.03 5.55
CA SER A 70 -31.93 -14.72 6.73
C SER A 70 -30.41 -14.68 6.86
N GLY A 71 -29.68 -14.50 5.76
CA GLY A 71 -28.22 -14.60 5.69
C GLY A 71 -27.70 -16.04 5.80
N GLU A 72 -28.57 -17.04 5.73
CA GLU A 72 -28.18 -18.45 5.78
C GLU A 72 -27.60 -18.90 4.42
N PRO A 73 -26.53 -19.72 4.39
CA PRO A 73 -25.99 -20.25 3.13
C PRO A 73 -27.01 -21.08 2.36
N ASP A 74 -27.15 -20.81 1.06
CA ASP A 74 -28.00 -21.61 0.15
C ASP A 74 -27.38 -22.99 -0.11
N SER A 75 -26.05 -23.10 -0.04
CA SER A 75 -25.28 -24.34 -0.14
C SER A 75 -23.90 -24.19 0.55
N GLU A 76 -23.12 -25.28 0.63
CA GLU A 76 -21.73 -25.22 1.10
C GLU A 76 -20.73 -24.88 -0.01
N ASP A 77 -21.19 -24.69 -1.25
CA ASP A 77 -20.31 -24.40 -2.38
C ASP A 77 -19.78 -22.96 -2.31
N THR A 78 -18.52 -22.79 -2.68
CA THR A 78 -17.86 -21.48 -2.80
C THR A 78 -17.11 -21.37 -4.11
N TYR A 79 -17.03 -20.17 -4.66
CA TYR A 79 -16.32 -19.91 -5.91
C TYR A 79 -15.30 -18.79 -5.75
N ASP A 80 -14.08 -19.01 -6.24
CA ASP A 80 -13.04 -17.99 -6.24
C ASP A 80 -13.37 -16.87 -7.23
N GLN A 81 -13.20 -15.62 -6.78
CA GLN A 81 -13.31 -14.43 -7.59
C GLN A 81 -12.16 -13.47 -7.32
N THR A 82 -11.88 -12.65 -8.33
CA THR A 82 -10.85 -11.62 -8.27
C THR A 82 -11.40 -10.30 -8.77
N TYR A 83 -10.97 -9.21 -8.16
CA TYR A 83 -11.31 -7.86 -8.58
C TYR A 83 -10.05 -6.98 -8.59
N VAL A 84 -9.74 -6.38 -9.74
CA VAL A 84 -8.57 -5.51 -9.90
C VAL A 84 -8.83 -4.18 -9.21
N LEU A 85 -7.87 -3.74 -8.39
CA LEU A 85 -7.89 -2.48 -7.67
C LEU A 85 -6.96 -1.46 -8.35
N GLU A 86 -6.93 -0.23 -7.83
CA GLU A 86 -5.90 0.75 -8.18
C GLU A 86 -4.52 0.32 -7.66
N GLU A 87 -3.46 0.82 -8.29
CA GLU A 87 -2.10 0.55 -7.86
C GLU A 87 -1.83 1.18 -6.48
N VAL A 88 -0.95 0.53 -5.71
CA VAL A 88 -0.45 1.03 -4.44
C VAL A 88 0.92 1.63 -4.66
N ASP A 89 1.01 2.95 -4.59
CA ASP A 89 2.27 3.68 -4.65
C ASP A 89 2.92 3.74 -3.26
N ILE A 90 4.18 3.33 -3.19
CA ILE A 90 5.08 3.55 -2.06
C ILE A 90 6.04 4.67 -2.46
N GLY A 91 6.05 5.75 -1.70
CA GLY A 91 6.93 6.89 -1.91
C GLY A 91 8.02 7.00 -0.84
N VAL A 92 9.04 7.80 -1.14
CA VAL A 92 10.09 8.16 -0.17
C VAL A 92 9.50 8.74 1.12
N SER A 93 8.39 9.48 1.00
CA SER A 93 7.67 10.06 2.13
C SER A 93 7.16 9.03 3.14
N ASP A 94 6.88 7.80 2.72
CA ASP A 94 6.40 6.73 3.61
C ASP A 94 7.51 6.20 4.53
N SER A 95 8.77 6.46 4.16
CA SER A 95 9.96 6.11 4.94
C SER A 95 10.51 7.28 5.77
N VAL A 96 9.91 8.48 5.68
CA VAL A 96 10.44 9.71 6.29
C VAL A 96 9.40 10.38 7.18
N GLN A 97 9.71 10.50 8.47
CA GLN A 97 8.92 11.30 9.40
C GLN A 97 9.44 12.74 9.47
N GLY A 98 8.62 13.70 9.04
CA GLY A 98 8.93 15.12 9.18
C GLY A 98 9.04 15.55 10.64
N VAL A 99 10.14 16.23 10.99
CA VAL A 99 10.40 16.77 12.34
C VAL A 99 10.83 18.23 12.25
N ALA A 100 10.15 19.11 12.98
CA ALA A 100 10.53 20.51 13.07
C ALA A 100 11.82 20.70 13.88
N LYS A 101 12.77 21.46 13.34
CA LYS A 101 14.00 21.87 14.04
C LYS A 101 13.96 23.38 14.26
N THR A 102 14.13 23.81 15.51
CA THR A 102 14.14 25.22 15.90
C THR A 102 15.38 25.96 15.39
N ALA A 103 16.52 25.28 15.30
CA ALA A 103 17.75 25.80 14.73
C ALA A 103 18.36 24.75 13.76
N PHE A 104 18.13 24.93 12.46
CA PHE A 104 18.63 24.00 11.43
C PHE A 104 20.16 23.90 11.42
N SER A 105 20.89 25.04 11.49
CA SER A 105 22.36 25.04 11.45
C SER A 105 22.97 24.17 12.55
N SER A 106 22.55 24.36 13.80
CA SER A 106 23.08 23.58 14.92
C SER A 106 22.70 22.10 14.83
N ALA A 107 21.51 21.78 14.31
CA ALA A 107 21.10 20.40 14.09
C ALA A 107 21.92 19.73 12.97
N TRP A 108 22.23 20.47 11.90
CA TRP A 108 23.04 20.01 10.78
C TRP A 108 24.49 19.75 11.21
N GLU A 109 25.13 20.72 11.88
CA GLU A 109 26.49 20.59 12.41
C GLU A 109 26.66 19.38 13.35
N ALA A 110 25.63 19.09 14.17
CA ALA A 110 25.65 17.97 15.10
C ALA A 110 25.60 16.58 14.42
N LEU A 111 25.11 16.49 13.18
CA LEU A 111 25.10 15.23 12.41
C LEU A 111 26.48 14.90 11.82
N GLY A 112 27.32 15.92 11.61
CA GLY A 112 28.63 15.78 10.95
C GLY A 112 28.52 15.52 9.45
N ASP A 113 29.68 15.40 8.79
CA ASP A 113 29.78 15.37 7.32
C ASP A 113 30.02 13.99 6.70
N ASP A 114 30.19 12.92 7.50
CA ASP A 114 30.60 11.60 7.01
C ASP A 114 29.62 11.02 5.96
N ALA A 115 28.33 11.26 6.17
CA ALA A 115 27.25 10.83 5.27
C ALA A 115 26.77 11.93 4.31
N THR A 116 27.39 13.11 4.31
CA THR A 116 27.00 14.22 3.41
C THR A 116 27.26 13.83 1.96
N ARG A 117 26.23 13.96 1.12
CA ARG A 117 26.29 13.75 -0.32
C ARG A 117 25.62 14.92 -1.02
N GLU A 118 26.10 15.27 -2.21
CA GLU A 118 25.59 16.37 -3.02
C GLU A 118 25.33 15.88 -4.44
N GLU A 119 24.18 16.25 -4.99
CA GLU A 119 23.78 15.97 -6.37
C GLU A 119 23.06 17.19 -6.96
N THR A 120 23.25 17.46 -8.24
CA THR A 120 22.63 18.58 -8.94
C THR A 120 21.57 18.07 -9.92
N PHE A 121 20.33 18.51 -9.74
CA PHE A 121 19.19 18.17 -10.59
C PHE A 121 18.73 19.35 -11.44
N GLN A 122 18.29 19.08 -12.68
CA GLN A 122 17.68 20.08 -13.56
C GLN A 122 16.17 19.86 -13.67
N LEU A 123 15.38 20.82 -13.20
CA LEU A 123 13.91 20.80 -13.28
C LEU A 123 13.42 21.41 -14.59
N SER A 124 13.50 20.65 -15.69
CA SER A 124 13.23 21.14 -17.06
C SER A 124 11.82 21.67 -17.30
N THR A 125 10.85 21.29 -16.48
CA THR A 125 9.43 21.69 -16.60
C THR A 125 8.99 22.77 -15.61
N VAL A 126 9.88 23.20 -14.72
CA VAL A 126 9.55 24.16 -13.66
C VAL A 126 10.07 25.53 -14.05
N GLU A 127 9.17 26.51 -14.16
CA GLU A 127 9.49 27.82 -14.72
C GLU A 127 9.92 28.85 -13.65
N ASN A 128 9.66 28.56 -12.37
CA ASN A 128 9.89 29.51 -11.28
C ASN A 128 10.23 28.83 -9.94
N ILE A 129 10.92 29.58 -9.06
CA ILE A 129 11.39 29.09 -7.76
C ILE A 129 10.24 28.64 -6.83
N PRO A 130 9.12 29.39 -6.68
CA PRO A 130 8.03 28.97 -5.80
C PRO A 130 7.41 27.62 -6.16
N GLU A 131 7.34 27.28 -7.45
CA GLU A 131 6.88 25.98 -7.92
C GLU A 131 7.91 24.88 -7.60
N ALA A 132 9.20 25.15 -7.80
CA ALA A 132 10.28 24.21 -7.48
C ALA A 132 10.31 23.81 -6.00
N VAL A 133 9.92 24.71 -5.10
CA VAL A 133 9.87 24.44 -3.65
C VAL A 133 8.69 23.54 -3.25
N LYS A 134 7.65 23.45 -4.09
CA LYS A 134 6.41 22.71 -3.77
C LYS A 134 6.31 21.33 -4.41
N LYS A 135 7.03 21.09 -5.51
CA LYS A 135 7.12 19.78 -6.14
C LYS A 135 7.97 18.84 -5.30
#